data_AF-A0AAW2GQX1-F1
#
_entry.id   AF-A0AAW2GQX1-F1
#
_cell.length_a   1.000
_cell.length_b   1.000
_cell.length_c   1.000
_cell.angle_alpha   90.00
_cell.angle_beta   90.00
_cell.angle_gamma   90.00
#
_symmetry.space_group_name_H-M   'P 1'
#
loop_
_entity.id
_entity.type
_entity.pdbx_description
1 polymer ?
#
loop_
_entity_poly.entity_id
_entity_poly.type
_entity_poly.pdbx_seq_one_letter_code
_entity_poly.pdbx_strand_id
1 'polypeptide(L)'
;MLLDSLSDERIMWENTVASLAECFDWLPGNCLISIGFVSYLGPFVSNYRQELINIWCKEVYNRGIPTSPNFDVKEFLADPSTIREWNIQGLPHDEFSTENGIIVTQGARWPLIIDPQCQAVKWIKNMEAKNSLKVIDFGQTDFMRILEKAIQFGYPVLLENIAETLDPGLNSILQKAFIKLDDQTMIRFNDKMITYNEKFRLFMTTKLSNPHYAPEISTKTTLCNFTITEQGN
;
A
#
# COMPACT_ATOMS: atom_id res chain seq x y z
N MET A 1 -11.79 26.73 -39.13
CA MET A 1 -12.20 25.41 -38.58
C MET A 1 -11.03 24.61 -38.01
N LEU A 2 -9.95 24.30 -38.74
CA LEU A 2 -8.75 23.66 -38.14
C LEU A 2 -7.88 24.63 -37.33
N LEU A 3 -7.75 25.88 -37.77
CA LEU A 3 -6.96 26.91 -37.06
C LEU A 3 -7.62 27.35 -35.73
N ASP A 4 -8.95 27.39 -35.70
CA ASP A 4 -9.71 27.77 -34.51
C ASP A 4 -9.65 26.66 -33.46
N SER A 5 -9.79 25.39 -33.86
CA SER A 5 -9.63 24.25 -32.93
C SER A 5 -8.22 24.12 -32.37
N LEU A 6 -7.19 24.40 -33.18
CA LEU A 6 -5.80 24.44 -32.73
C LEU A 6 -5.53 25.59 -31.76
N SER A 7 -6.24 26.71 -31.92
CA SER A 7 -6.14 27.86 -31.01
C SER A 7 -6.79 27.56 -29.67
N ASP A 8 -7.95 26.89 -29.68
CA ASP A 8 -8.63 26.44 -28.46
C ASP A 8 -7.81 25.37 -27.71
N GLU A 9 -7.23 24.40 -28.43
CA GLU A 9 -6.33 23.39 -27.85
C GLU A 9 -5.09 24.02 -27.21
N ARG A 10 -4.52 25.04 -27.87
CA ARG A 10 -3.38 25.77 -27.32
C ARG A 10 -3.73 26.46 -25.99
N ILE A 11 -4.88 27.13 -25.90
CA ILE A 11 -5.33 27.77 -24.66
C ILE A 11 -5.51 26.72 -23.55
N MET A 12 -6.09 25.57 -23.89
CA MET A 12 -6.24 24.45 -22.95
C MET A 12 -4.90 23.94 -22.43
N TRP A 13 -3.88 23.81 -23.31
CA TRP A 13 -2.54 23.41 -22.89
C TRP A 13 -1.85 24.46 -22.04
N GLU A 14 -1.96 25.74 -22.38
CA GLU A 14 -1.42 26.85 -21.59
C GLU A 14 -2.03 26.84 -20.17
N ASN A 15 -3.36 26.65 -20.05
CA ASN A 15 -4.04 26.50 -18.76
C ASN A 15 -3.59 25.24 -18.00
N THR A 16 -3.39 24.13 -18.71
CA THR A 16 -2.91 22.87 -18.10
C THR A 16 -1.49 23.03 -17.55
N VAL A 17 -0.59 23.68 -18.30
CA VAL A 17 0.77 23.94 -17.85
C VAL A 17 0.79 24.85 -16.63
N ALA A 18 -0.04 25.90 -16.61
CA ALA A 18 -0.16 26.77 -15.44
C ALA A 18 -0.66 26.00 -14.20
N SER A 19 -1.70 25.18 -14.34
CA SER A 19 -2.19 24.33 -13.25
C SER A 19 -1.16 23.31 -12.77
N LEU A 20 -0.40 22.70 -13.68
CA LEU A 20 0.66 21.76 -13.31
C LEU A 20 1.79 22.44 -12.55
N ALA A 21 2.12 23.69 -12.88
CA ALA A 21 3.11 24.47 -12.15
C ALA A 21 2.67 24.72 -10.69
N GLU A 22 1.40 25.08 -10.46
CA GLU A 22 0.84 25.23 -9.11
C GLU A 22 0.84 23.90 -8.35
N CYS A 23 0.43 22.80 -9.00
CA CYS A 23 0.45 21.47 -8.40
C CYS A 23 1.88 21.03 -8.03
N PHE A 24 2.87 21.41 -8.83
CA PHE A 24 4.28 21.12 -8.56
C PHE A 24 4.77 21.85 -7.30
N ASP A 25 4.35 23.10 -7.10
CA ASP A 25 4.70 23.86 -5.90
C ASP A 25 4.12 23.21 -4.63
N TRP A 26 2.92 22.65 -4.68
CA TRP A 26 2.26 21.97 -3.54
C TRP A 26 2.77 20.54 -3.28
N LEU A 27 3.54 19.98 -4.21
CA LEU A 27 3.96 18.59 -4.16
C LEU A 27 4.68 18.20 -2.85
N PRO A 28 5.60 19.01 -2.28
CA PRO A 28 6.31 18.64 -1.06
C PRO A 28 5.37 18.38 0.13
N GLY A 29 4.40 19.28 0.37
CA GLY A 29 3.43 19.14 1.46
C GLY A 29 2.45 17.98 1.23
N ASN A 30 1.94 17.86 0.01
CA ASN A 30 1.05 16.76 -0.38
C ASN A 30 1.73 15.39 -0.19
N CYS A 31 2.96 15.23 -0.68
CA CYS A 31 3.74 14.00 -0.49
C CYS A 31 4.00 13.70 1.00
N LEU A 32 4.31 14.71 1.81
CA LEU A 32 4.57 14.54 3.24
C LEU A 32 3.35 14.01 3.99
N ILE A 33 2.16 14.55 3.71
CA ILE A 33 0.92 14.10 4.36
C ILE A 33 0.55 12.71 3.86
N SER A 34 0.61 12.47 2.55
CA SER A 34 0.33 11.17 1.95
C SER A 34 1.23 10.06 2.48
N ILE A 35 2.54 10.31 2.61
CA ILE A 35 3.45 9.28 3.12
C ILE A 35 3.19 8.99 4.60
N GLY A 36 2.79 10.01 5.38
CA GLY A 36 2.32 9.84 6.74
C GLY A 36 1.07 8.96 6.81
N PHE A 37 0.11 9.19 5.92
CA PHE A 37 -1.11 8.38 5.82
C PHE A 37 -0.80 6.91 5.54
N VAL A 38 -0.05 6.62 4.48
CA VAL A 38 0.27 5.25 4.09
C VAL A 38 1.15 4.53 5.12
N SER A 39 2.00 5.27 5.84
CA SER A 39 2.97 4.68 6.78
C SER A 39 2.39 4.42 8.18
N TYR A 40 1.47 5.27 8.64
CA TYR A 40 1.04 5.28 10.05
C TYR A 40 -0.45 5.06 10.26
N LEU A 41 -1.30 5.37 9.27
CA LEU A 41 -2.74 5.42 9.49
C LEU A 41 -3.47 4.09 9.27
N GLY A 42 -2.78 3.07 8.75
CA GLY A 42 -3.36 1.76 8.46
C GLY A 42 -4.10 1.07 9.62
N PRO A 43 -3.65 1.15 10.88
CA PRO A 43 -4.36 0.52 12.00
C PRO A 43 -5.70 1.18 12.38
N PHE A 44 -5.90 2.45 12.01
CA PHE A 44 -7.02 3.25 12.49
C PHE A 44 -8.24 3.23 11.55
N VAL A 45 -9.40 3.64 12.07
CA VAL A 45 -10.65 3.83 11.31
C VAL A 45 -10.71 5.21 10.64
N SER A 46 -11.47 5.36 9.56
CA SER A 46 -11.47 6.57 8.70
C SER A 46 -11.70 7.88 9.45
N ASN A 47 -12.66 7.95 10.39
CA ASN A 47 -12.91 9.17 11.17
C ASN A 47 -11.65 9.66 11.90
N TYR A 48 -10.92 8.73 12.54
CA TYR A 48 -9.69 9.06 13.24
C TYR A 48 -8.54 9.39 12.28
N ARG A 49 -8.48 8.73 11.11
CA ARG A 49 -7.53 9.08 10.05
C ARG A 49 -7.74 10.52 9.58
N GLN A 50 -8.99 10.92 9.37
CA GLN A 50 -9.35 12.26 8.92
C GLN A 50 -8.99 13.32 9.96
N GLU A 51 -9.23 13.05 11.25
CA GLU A 51 -8.79 13.93 12.34
C GLU A 51 -7.26 14.13 12.32
N LEU A 52 -6.49 13.05 12.18
CA LEU A 52 -5.02 13.11 12.12
C LEU A 52 -4.52 13.85 10.87
N ILE A 53 -5.11 13.58 9.69
CA ILE A 53 -4.79 14.31 8.46
C ILE A 53 -5.05 15.81 8.65
N ASN A 54 -6.18 16.20 9.24
CA ASN A 54 -6.50 17.60 9.50
C ASN A 54 -5.48 18.28 10.43
N ILE A 55 -5.00 17.57 11.45
CA ILE A 55 -3.93 18.06 12.32
C ILE A 55 -2.63 18.22 11.53
N TRP A 56 -2.26 17.23 10.71
CA TRP A 56 -1.04 17.26 9.91
C TRP A 56 -1.07 18.37 8.86
N CYS A 57 -2.18 18.56 8.15
CA CYS A 57 -2.34 19.66 7.19
C CYS A 57 -2.11 21.02 7.86
N LYS A 58 -2.67 21.24 9.06
CA LYS A 58 -2.45 22.48 9.84
C LYS A 58 -0.99 22.66 10.22
N GLU A 59 -0.32 21.62 10.68
CA GLU A 59 1.09 21.68 11.07
C GLU A 59 2.02 21.95 9.87
N VAL A 60 1.77 21.30 8.73
CA VAL A 60 2.51 21.51 7.49
C VAL A 60 2.33 22.96 7.01
N TYR A 61 1.10 23.47 7.04
CA TYR A 61 0.80 24.86 6.72
C TYR A 61 1.51 25.85 7.66
N ASN A 62 1.44 25.63 8.98
CA ASN A 62 2.07 26.50 9.99
C ASN A 62 3.60 26.56 9.84
N ARG A 63 4.22 25.51 9.28
CA ARG A 63 5.65 25.45 8.98
C ARG A 63 6.04 26.10 7.66
N GLY A 64 5.07 26.67 6.94
CA GLY A 64 5.30 27.34 5.65
C GLY A 64 5.62 26.36 4.52
N ILE A 65 5.22 25.08 4.64
CA ILE A 65 5.40 24.09 3.59
C ILE A 65 4.20 24.20 2.63
N PRO A 66 4.42 24.47 1.33
CA PRO A 66 3.34 24.55 0.36
C PRO A 66 2.56 23.24 0.27
N THR A 67 1.23 23.34 0.33
CA THR A 67 0.29 22.21 0.30
C THR A 67 -0.98 22.67 -0.41
N SER A 68 -1.68 21.74 -1.07
CA SER A 68 -2.97 22.05 -1.68
C SER A 68 -3.98 22.55 -0.64
N PRO A 69 -4.72 23.64 -0.89
CA PRO A 69 -5.75 24.15 0.03
C PRO A 69 -6.85 23.13 0.36
N ASN A 70 -7.20 22.28 -0.60
CA ASN A 70 -8.24 21.24 -0.48
C ASN A 70 -7.61 19.87 -0.74
N PHE A 71 -6.60 19.53 0.06
CA PHE A 71 -5.87 18.28 -0.13
C PHE A 71 -6.73 17.05 0.25
N ASP A 72 -7.01 16.20 -0.73
CA ASP A 72 -7.57 14.86 -0.53
C ASP A 72 -6.48 13.80 -0.83
N VAL A 73 -6.13 13.03 0.19
CA VAL A 73 -5.11 11.97 0.11
C VAL A 73 -5.50 10.88 -0.89
N LYS A 74 -6.79 10.57 -1.01
CA LYS A 74 -7.28 9.50 -1.91
C LYS A 74 -7.10 9.91 -3.35
N GLU A 75 -7.52 11.13 -3.70
CA GLU A 75 -7.37 11.66 -5.06
C GLU A 75 -5.90 11.81 -5.46
N PHE A 76 -5.02 12.11 -4.48
CA PHE A 76 -3.60 12.22 -4.72
C PHE A 76 -2.89 10.86 -4.91
N LEU A 77 -3.34 9.80 -4.23
CA LEU A 77 -2.67 8.49 -4.20
C LEU A 77 -3.31 7.42 -5.10
N ALA A 78 -4.55 7.61 -5.53
CA ALA A 78 -5.25 6.65 -6.36
C ALA A 78 -6.14 7.35 -7.39
N ASP A 79 -6.01 6.91 -8.63
CA ASP A 79 -6.89 7.37 -9.69
C ASP A 79 -8.24 6.59 -9.66
N PRO A 80 -9.33 7.20 -10.17
CA PRO A 80 -10.65 6.58 -10.16
C PRO A 80 -10.72 5.24 -10.91
N SER A 81 -9.85 5.00 -11.90
CA SER A 81 -9.85 3.76 -12.67
C SER A 81 -9.27 2.60 -11.86
N THR A 82 -8.21 2.84 -11.10
CA THR A 82 -7.65 1.89 -10.13
C THR A 82 -8.64 1.54 -9.04
N ILE A 83 -9.34 2.53 -8.46
CA ILE A 83 -10.38 2.29 -7.44
C ILE A 83 -11.51 1.44 -8.04
N ARG A 84 -11.95 1.74 -9.26
CA ARG A 84 -12.98 0.95 -9.95
C ARG A 84 -12.54 -0.50 -10.16
N GLU A 85 -11.29 -0.72 -10.55
CA GLU A 85 -10.73 -2.06 -10.72
C GLU A 85 -10.70 -2.83 -9.39
N TRP A 86 -10.31 -2.18 -8.28
CA TRP A 86 -10.39 -2.81 -6.96
C TRP A 86 -11.81 -3.24 -6.58
N ASN A 87 -12.81 -2.41 -6.92
CA ASN A 87 -14.21 -2.74 -6.69
C ASN A 87 -14.66 -3.96 -7.50
N ILE A 88 -14.26 -4.05 -8.78
CA ILE A 88 -14.50 -5.23 -9.62
C ILE A 88 -13.84 -6.48 -9.01
N GLN A 89 -12.68 -6.30 -8.38
CA GLN A 89 -11.94 -7.36 -7.69
C GLN A 89 -12.51 -7.69 -6.30
N GLY A 90 -13.58 -7.01 -5.85
CA GLY A 90 -14.30 -7.33 -4.63
C GLY A 90 -13.92 -6.50 -3.40
N LEU A 91 -13.17 -5.42 -3.56
CA LEU A 91 -13.07 -4.39 -2.52
C LEU A 91 -14.40 -3.61 -2.45
N PRO A 92 -14.95 -3.32 -1.26
CA PRO A 92 -16.15 -2.50 -1.15
C PRO A 92 -15.93 -1.04 -1.55
N HIS A 93 -17.02 -0.38 -1.95
CA HIS A 93 -17.05 1.00 -2.43
C HIS A 93 -16.96 2.07 -1.33
N ASP A 94 -16.92 1.68 -0.05
CA ASP A 94 -16.87 2.64 1.04
C ASP A 94 -15.48 3.30 1.16
N GLU A 95 -15.45 4.43 1.86
CA GLU A 95 -14.24 5.23 2.03
C GLU A 95 -13.14 4.47 2.79
N PHE A 96 -13.49 3.75 3.86
CA PHE A 96 -12.55 2.99 4.67
C PHE A 96 -11.88 1.87 3.87
N SER A 97 -12.66 1.13 3.08
CA SER A 97 -12.15 0.10 2.16
C SER A 97 -11.23 0.70 1.10
N THR A 98 -11.59 1.85 0.53
CA THR A 98 -10.76 2.55 -0.47
C THR A 98 -9.43 3.00 0.12
N GLU A 99 -9.46 3.64 1.29
CA GLU A 99 -8.27 4.05 2.04
C GLU A 99 -7.36 2.85 2.35
N ASN A 100 -7.94 1.74 2.80
CA ASN A 100 -7.20 0.51 3.07
C ASN A 100 -6.55 -0.05 1.79
N GLY A 101 -7.26 0.00 0.66
CA GLY A 101 -6.72 -0.36 -0.65
C GLY A 101 -5.49 0.45 -1.01
N ILE A 102 -5.52 1.77 -0.77
CA ILE A 102 -4.36 2.67 -0.95
C ILE A 102 -3.20 2.26 -0.04
N ILE A 103 -3.46 2.03 1.24
CA ILE A 103 -2.40 1.68 2.21
C ILE A 103 -1.72 0.35 1.84
N VAL A 104 -2.51 -0.64 1.43
CA VAL A 104 -2.00 -1.97 1.02
C VAL A 104 -1.18 -1.90 -0.26
N THR A 105 -1.55 -1.04 -1.21
CA THR A 105 -0.94 -1.00 -2.56
C THR A 105 0.21 0.01 -2.70
N GLN A 106 0.12 1.15 -2.00
CA GLN A 106 1.13 2.23 -2.05
C GLN A 106 2.16 2.14 -0.90
N GLY A 107 1.97 1.20 0.02
CA GLY A 107 2.88 0.98 1.15
C GLY A 107 4.30 0.61 0.76
N ALA A 108 5.28 1.33 1.30
CA ALA A 108 6.69 0.99 1.11
C ALA A 108 7.10 -0.30 1.83
N ARG A 109 6.49 -0.61 2.98
CA ARG A 109 6.68 -1.86 3.72
C ARG A 109 5.59 -2.86 3.35
N TRP A 110 5.87 -4.14 3.52
CA TRP A 110 4.89 -5.19 3.21
C TRP A 110 3.67 -5.08 4.14
N PRO A 111 2.45 -5.15 3.59
CA PRO A 111 1.24 -5.01 4.38
C PRO A 111 0.99 -6.25 5.25
N LEU A 112 0.71 -6.03 6.53
CA LEU A 112 0.20 -7.01 7.47
C LEU A 112 -1.25 -6.63 7.82
N ILE A 113 -2.18 -7.39 7.28
CA ILE A 113 -3.59 -7.04 7.23
C ILE A 113 -4.36 -7.81 8.30
N ILE A 114 -5.08 -7.07 9.13
CA ILE A 114 -6.00 -7.61 10.13
C ILE A 114 -7.36 -7.77 9.44
N ASP A 115 -7.72 -8.99 9.06
CA ASP A 115 -8.86 -9.30 8.19
C ASP A 115 -9.72 -10.46 8.73
N PRO A 116 -10.45 -10.27 9.85
CA PRO A 116 -11.25 -11.34 10.44
C PRO A 116 -12.40 -11.80 9.52
N GLN A 117 -12.93 -10.93 8.66
CA GLN A 117 -14.02 -11.24 7.72
C GLN A 117 -13.54 -11.77 6.36
N CYS A 118 -12.22 -11.93 6.14
CA CYS A 118 -11.62 -12.39 4.89
C CYS A 118 -11.98 -11.51 3.66
N GLN A 119 -12.22 -10.22 3.86
CA GLN A 119 -12.51 -9.26 2.79
C GLN A 119 -11.25 -8.96 1.98
N ALA A 120 -10.16 -8.59 2.65
CA ALA A 120 -8.88 -8.29 2.00
C ALA A 120 -8.31 -9.52 1.30
N VAL A 121 -8.43 -10.70 1.91
CA VAL A 121 -8.02 -11.98 1.33
C VAL A 121 -8.71 -12.23 -0.01
N LYS A 122 -10.03 -12.04 -0.10
CA LYS A 122 -10.79 -12.23 -1.35
C LYS A 122 -10.34 -11.23 -2.41
N TRP A 123 -10.22 -9.95 -2.03
CA TRP A 123 -9.79 -8.89 -2.92
C TRP A 123 -8.38 -9.15 -3.49
N ILE A 124 -7.40 -9.48 -2.64
CA ILE A 124 -6.01 -9.76 -3.07
C ILE A 124 -5.93 -10.97 -3.99
N LYS A 125 -6.71 -12.03 -3.71
CA LYS A 125 -6.78 -13.21 -4.58
C LYS A 125 -7.27 -12.87 -5.98
N ASN A 126 -8.27 -11.99 -6.09
CA ASN A 126 -8.79 -11.53 -7.37
C ASN A 126 -7.82 -10.56 -8.07
N MET A 127 -7.22 -9.64 -7.32
CA MET A 127 -6.25 -8.65 -7.82
C MET A 127 -5.03 -9.32 -8.45
N GLU A 128 -4.48 -10.35 -7.81
CA GLU A 128 -3.27 -11.05 -8.25
C GLU A 128 -3.57 -12.34 -9.04
N ALA A 129 -4.82 -12.58 -9.43
CA ALA A 129 -5.26 -13.81 -10.10
C ALA A 129 -4.49 -14.09 -11.40
N LYS A 130 -4.19 -13.03 -12.17
CA LYS A 130 -3.43 -13.11 -13.43
C LYS A 130 -1.91 -13.23 -13.22
N ASN A 131 -1.43 -12.96 -12.01
CA ASN A 131 0.00 -12.88 -11.69
C ASN A 131 0.53 -14.16 -11.04
N SER A 132 -0.22 -15.27 -11.08
CA SER A 132 0.17 -16.56 -10.51
C SER A 132 0.40 -16.53 -8.99
N LEU A 133 -0.48 -15.84 -8.25
CA LEU A 133 -0.47 -15.74 -6.79
C LEU A 133 -0.25 -17.09 -6.10
N LYS A 134 0.68 -17.12 -5.15
CA LYS A 134 0.89 -18.24 -4.24
C LYS A 134 0.20 -17.95 -2.92
N VAL A 135 -0.87 -18.68 -2.63
CA VAL A 135 -1.56 -18.63 -1.35
C VAL A 135 -0.91 -19.65 -0.43
N ILE A 136 -0.42 -19.19 0.71
CA ILE A 136 0.46 -19.92 1.61
C ILE A 136 -0.11 -19.74 3.02
N ASP A 137 -0.40 -20.82 3.74
CA ASP A 137 -0.70 -20.75 5.17
C ASP A 137 0.61 -20.66 5.98
N PHE A 138 0.63 -19.86 7.05
CA PHE A 138 1.82 -19.72 7.91
C PHE A 138 2.18 -21.02 8.66
N GLY A 139 1.20 -21.88 8.96
CA GLY A 139 1.41 -23.14 9.68
C GLY A 139 1.86 -24.32 8.81
N GLN A 140 1.91 -24.19 7.48
CA GLN A 140 2.35 -25.30 6.62
C GLN A 140 3.87 -25.49 6.69
N THR A 141 4.33 -26.74 6.69
CA THR A 141 5.74 -27.07 6.97
C THR A 141 6.73 -26.60 5.90
N ASP A 142 6.28 -26.37 4.67
CA ASP A 142 7.15 -26.01 3.54
C ASP A 142 6.98 -24.56 3.06
N PHE A 143 6.30 -23.70 3.82
CA PHE A 143 6.01 -22.32 3.43
C PHE A 143 7.26 -21.53 3.05
N MET A 144 8.34 -21.67 3.83
CA MET A 144 9.63 -21.02 3.58
C MET A 144 10.22 -21.39 2.21
N ARG A 145 10.08 -22.66 1.82
CA ARG A 145 10.57 -23.16 0.53
C ARG A 145 9.74 -22.63 -0.63
N ILE A 146 8.42 -22.53 -0.45
CA ILE A 146 7.53 -21.94 -1.47
C ILE A 146 7.85 -20.44 -1.63
N LEU A 147 8.06 -19.73 -0.51
CA LEU A 147 8.43 -18.33 -0.48
C LEU A 147 9.79 -18.06 -1.14
N GLU A 148 10.82 -18.88 -0.85
CA GLU A 148 12.14 -18.82 -1.50
C GLU A 148 12.01 -18.85 -3.03
N LYS A 149 11.19 -19.77 -3.57
CA LYS A 149 10.94 -19.85 -5.01
C LYS A 149 10.16 -18.64 -5.53
N ALA A 150 9.12 -18.21 -4.82
CA ALA A 150 8.32 -17.07 -5.23
C ALA A 150 9.16 -15.79 -5.35
N ILE A 151 10.11 -15.58 -4.43
CA ILE A 151 11.05 -14.46 -4.46
C ILE A 151 11.92 -14.50 -5.74
N GLN A 152 12.46 -15.66 -6.09
CA GLN A 152 13.32 -15.81 -7.28
C GLN A 152 12.54 -15.64 -8.59
N PHE A 153 11.32 -16.17 -8.67
CA PHE A 153 10.50 -16.12 -9.88
C PHE A 153 9.62 -14.86 -10.00
N GLY A 154 9.53 -14.05 -8.94
CA GLY A 154 8.70 -12.85 -8.92
C GLY A 154 7.21 -13.13 -8.81
N TYR A 155 6.82 -14.25 -8.19
CA TYR A 155 5.41 -14.55 -7.95
C TYR A 155 4.90 -13.82 -6.71
N PRO A 156 3.73 -13.17 -6.76
CA PRO A 156 3.13 -12.60 -5.57
C PRO A 156 2.76 -13.72 -4.59
N VAL A 157 2.88 -13.43 -3.30
CA VAL A 157 2.57 -14.36 -2.20
C VAL A 157 1.54 -13.71 -1.28
N LEU A 158 0.50 -14.48 -0.97
CA LEU A 158 -0.42 -14.19 0.13
C LEU A 158 -0.16 -15.19 1.25
N LEU A 159 0.44 -14.72 2.34
CA LEU A 159 0.72 -15.48 3.55
C LEU A 159 -0.44 -15.31 4.54
N GLU A 160 -1.28 -16.32 4.67
CA GLU A 160 -2.49 -16.33 5.49
C GLU A 160 -2.23 -16.82 6.91
N ASN A 161 -3.10 -16.40 7.83
CA ASN A 161 -3.19 -16.86 9.22
C ASN A 161 -1.90 -16.61 10.02
N ILE A 162 -1.28 -15.44 9.81
CA ILE A 162 -0.16 -15.00 10.64
C ILE A 162 -0.60 -14.88 12.10
N ALA A 163 0.18 -15.52 12.98
CA ALA A 163 0.05 -15.40 14.42
C ALA A 163 0.73 -14.11 14.93
N GLU A 164 0.64 -13.83 16.24
CA GLU A 164 1.26 -12.64 16.84
C GLU A 164 2.80 -12.65 16.76
N THR A 165 3.40 -13.81 16.53
CA THR A 165 4.84 -14.01 16.32
C THR A 165 5.15 -14.38 14.88
N LEU A 166 6.10 -13.68 14.27
CA LEU A 166 6.62 -13.99 12.94
C LEU A 166 7.88 -14.85 13.02
N ASP A 167 8.05 -15.72 12.02
CA ASP A 167 9.29 -16.51 11.88
C ASP A 167 10.47 -15.57 11.57
N PRO A 168 11.59 -15.64 12.32
CA PRO A 168 12.77 -14.81 12.09
C PRO A 168 13.37 -14.93 10.68
N GLY A 169 13.14 -16.04 9.97
CA GLY A 169 13.55 -16.23 8.58
C GLY A 169 12.92 -15.23 7.61
N LEU A 170 11.79 -14.61 7.98
CA LEU A 170 11.15 -13.54 7.21
C LEU A 170 11.83 -12.17 7.37
N ASN A 171 12.71 -11.99 8.36
CA ASN A 171 13.25 -10.66 8.68
C ASN A 171 13.96 -9.99 7.50
N SER A 172 14.72 -10.75 6.70
CA SER A 172 15.44 -10.17 5.56
C SER A 172 14.50 -9.63 4.49
N ILE A 173 13.40 -10.34 4.20
CA ILE A 173 12.40 -9.88 3.22
C ILE A 173 11.58 -8.71 3.80
N LEU A 174 11.23 -8.76 5.09
CA LEU A 174 10.48 -7.70 5.75
C LEU A 174 11.24 -6.38 5.81
N GLN A 175 12.55 -6.45 6.09
CA GLN A 175 13.44 -5.30 6.11
C GLN A 175 13.89 -4.86 4.72
N LYS A 176 13.55 -5.62 3.66
CA LYS A 176 14.02 -5.37 2.29
C LYS A 176 15.56 -5.24 2.23
N ALA A 177 16.26 -6.14 2.92
CA ALA A 177 17.72 -6.17 3.04
C ALA A 177 18.38 -6.67 1.74
N PHE A 178 18.15 -5.94 0.66
CA PHE A 178 18.63 -6.26 -0.68
C PHE A 178 20.10 -5.87 -0.86
N ILE A 179 20.85 -6.73 -1.53
CA ILE A 179 22.26 -6.51 -1.89
C ILE A 179 22.31 -6.44 -3.41
N LYS A 180 22.81 -5.33 -3.96
CA LYS A 180 23.12 -5.23 -5.39
C LYS A 180 24.50 -5.83 -5.62
N LEU A 181 24.56 -6.91 -6.39
CA LEU A 181 25.80 -7.54 -6.83
C LEU A 181 25.80 -7.54 -8.36
N ASP A 182 26.78 -6.86 -8.95
CA ASP A 182 26.83 -6.59 -10.39
C ASP A 182 25.50 -5.96 -10.90
N ASP A 183 24.81 -6.63 -11.83
CA ASP A 183 23.53 -6.21 -12.42
C ASP A 183 22.32 -6.99 -11.82
N GLN A 184 22.52 -7.68 -10.70
CA GLN A 184 21.47 -8.46 -10.03
C GLN A 184 21.20 -7.96 -8.62
N THR A 185 19.92 -7.83 -8.29
CA THR A 185 19.48 -7.66 -6.91
C THR A 185 19.38 -9.03 -6.26
N MET A 186 20.05 -9.20 -5.12
CA MET A 186 20.05 -10.45 -4.36
C MET A 186 19.55 -10.20 -2.93
N ILE A 187 19.09 -11.25 -2.25
CA ILE A 187 18.71 -11.22 -0.84
C ILE A 187 19.22 -12.46 -0.12
N ARG A 188 19.67 -12.30 1.13
CA ARG A 188 19.97 -13.44 2.00
C ARG A 188 18.67 -13.93 2.65
N PHE A 189 18.21 -15.11 2.27
CA PHE A 189 16.97 -15.70 2.76
C PHE A 189 17.25 -17.12 3.27
N ASN A 190 16.91 -17.39 4.54
CA ASN A 190 17.14 -18.67 5.21
C ASN A 190 18.58 -19.22 5.02
N ASP A 191 19.57 -18.37 5.33
CA ASP A 191 21.01 -18.63 5.16
C ASP A 191 21.53 -18.91 3.75
N LYS A 192 20.69 -18.72 2.73
CA LYS A 192 21.10 -18.78 1.32
C LYS A 192 21.08 -17.41 0.68
N MET A 193 21.99 -17.19 -0.25
CA MET A 193 21.91 -16.04 -1.15
C MET A 193 21.05 -16.40 -2.36
N ILE A 194 19.95 -15.69 -2.56
CA ILE A 194 19.03 -15.92 -3.69
C ILE A 194 18.87 -14.65 -4.51
N THR A 195 18.62 -14.80 -5.80
CA THR A 195 18.25 -13.67 -6.66
C THR A 195 16.86 -13.16 -6.27
N TYR A 196 16.71 -11.83 -6.19
CA TYR A 196 15.45 -11.14 -5.93
C TYR A 196 14.85 -10.64 -7.23
N ASN A 197 13.59 -10.96 -7.47
CA ASN A 197 12.84 -10.44 -8.61
C ASN A 197 11.97 -9.25 -8.17
N GLU A 198 12.09 -8.11 -8.85
CA GLU A 198 11.37 -6.87 -8.51
C GLU A 198 9.85 -6.97 -8.67
N LYS A 199 9.35 -7.95 -9.42
CA LYS A 199 7.90 -8.21 -9.54
C LYS A 199 7.32 -8.91 -8.31
N PHE A 200 8.16 -9.43 -7.43
CA PHE A 200 7.71 -10.08 -6.20
C PHE A 200 6.90 -9.12 -5.33
N ARG A 201 5.78 -9.61 -4.81
CA ARG A 201 4.95 -8.91 -3.83
C ARG A 201 4.59 -9.84 -2.69
N LEU A 202 4.63 -9.34 -1.46
CA LEU A 202 4.22 -10.09 -0.28
C LEU A 202 3.04 -9.40 0.39
N PHE A 203 1.95 -10.15 0.59
CA PHE A 203 0.81 -9.77 1.39
C PHE A 203 0.71 -10.73 2.56
N MET A 204 0.45 -10.19 3.75
CA MET A 204 0.31 -10.98 4.96
C MET A 204 -1.05 -10.71 5.58
N THR A 205 -1.75 -11.74 6.03
CA THR A 205 -3.07 -11.59 6.64
C THR A 205 -3.18 -12.37 7.94
N THR A 206 -3.97 -11.85 8.87
CA THR A 206 -4.38 -12.54 10.09
C THR A 206 -5.90 -12.48 10.25
N LYS A 207 -6.47 -13.54 10.81
CA LYS A 207 -7.89 -13.58 11.20
C LYS A 207 -8.11 -13.17 12.65
N LEU A 208 -7.05 -12.90 13.41
CA LEU A 208 -7.14 -12.40 14.76
C LEU A 208 -7.74 -10.99 14.71
N SER A 209 -8.87 -10.75 15.38
CA SER A 209 -9.53 -9.44 15.33
C SER A 209 -8.76 -8.35 16.08
N ASN A 210 -8.00 -8.71 17.11
CA ASN A 210 -7.20 -7.79 17.91
C ASN A 210 -5.85 -8.42 18.30
N PRO A 211 -4.92 -8.58 17.33
CA PRO A 211 -3.62 -9.18 17.58
C PRO A 211 -2.70 -8.22 18.34
N HIS A 212 -1.99 -8.73 19.35
CA HIS A 212 -0.99 -7.99 20.10
C HIS A 212 0.41 -8.17 19.49
N TYR A 213 0.67 -7.47 18.39
CA TYR A 213 1.98 -7.47 17.77
C TYR A 213 3.01 -6.69 18.59
N ALA A 214 4.21 -7.27 18.73
CA ALA A 214 5.34 -6.56 19.30
C ALA A 214 5.71 -5.33 18.43
N PRO A 215 6.19 -4.22 19.02
CA PRO A 215 6.56 -3.01 18.27
C PRO A 215 7.53 -3.28 17.11
N GLU A 216 8.41 -4.26 17.26
CA GLU A 216 9.34 -4.70 16.22
C GLU A 216 8.63 -5.07 14.91
N ILE A 217 7.45 -5.72 14.97
CA ILE A 217 6.67 -6.07 13.79
C ILE A 217 6.11 -4.81 13.13
N SER A 218 5.56 -3.88 13.91
CA SER A 218 5.06 -2.58 13.43
C SER A 218 6.14 -1.72 12.78
N THR A 219 7.42 -1.91 13.12
CA THR A 219 8.52 -1.23 12.41
C THR A 219 8.84 -1.85 11.05
N LYS A 220 8.60 -3.15 10.87
CA LYS A 220 8.97 -3.90 9.65
C LYS A 220 7.82 -4.02 8.64
N THR A 221 6.57 -3.91 9.09
CA THR A 221 5.38 -4.08 8.25
C THR A 221 4.49 -2.84 8.29
N THR A 222 3.68 -2.64 7.25
CA THR A 222 2.57 -1.69 7.30
C THR A 222 1.34 -2.41 7.82
N LEU A 223 0.96 -2.16 9.08
CA LEU A 223 -0.27 -2.70 9.65
C LEU A 223 -1.49 -2.03 9.02
N CYS A 224 -2.45 -2.81 8.54
CA CYS A 224 -3.69 -2.31 7.96
C CYS A 224 -4.89 -3.03 8.56
N ASN A 225 -5.83 -2.28 9.12
CA ASN A 225 -7.02 -2.84 9.75
C ASN A 225 -8.19 -2.90 8.76
N PHE A 226 -8.70 -4.09 8.47
CA PHE A 226 -9.91 -4.33 7.64
C PHE A 226 -11.12 -4.76 8.48
N THR A 227 -11.04 -4.69 9.80
CA THR A 227 -12.15 -5.06 10.67
C THR A 227 -13.33 -4.11 10.42
N ILE A 228 -14.46 -4.68 10.03
CA ILE A 228 -15.71 -3.94 9.88
C ILE A 228 -16.20 -3.55 11.28
N THR A 229 -16.27 -2.25 11.56
CA THR A 229 -16.92 -1.72 12.77
C THR A 229 -18.36 -1.35 12.46
N GLU A 230 -19.30 -1.70 13.35
CA GLU A 230 -20.74 -1.40 13.21
C GLU A 230 -21.08 0.10 13.15
N GLN A 231 -20.12 1.00 13.41
CA GLN A 231 -20.28 2.46 13.36
C GLN A 231 -20.22 3.04 11.94
N GLY A 232 -20.74 2.30 10.95
CA GLY A 232 -20.75 2.66 9.53
C GLY A 232 -22.16 2.87 8.97
N ASN A 233 -23.05 3.50 9.74
CA ASN A 233 -24.32 4.07 9.29
C ASN A 233 -24.52 5.46 9.90
#